data_AF-A0A354NWH8-F1
#
_entry.id   AF-A0A354NWH8-F1
#
_cell.length_a   1.000
_cell.length_b   1.000
_cell.length_c   1.000
_cell.angle_alpha   90.00
_cell.angle_beta   90.00
_cell.angle_gamma   90.00
#
_symmetry.space_group_name_H-M   'P 1'
#
loop_
_entity.id
_entity.type
_entity.pdbx_description
1 polymer ?
#
loop_
_entity_poly.entity_id
_entity_poly.type
_entity_poly.pdbx_seq_one_letter_code
_entity_poly.pdbx_strand_id
1 'polypeptide(L)'
;IRRGFYLHRDHRICGQVTIDATYPYARDHLHYPEHAQEGLETHKVADILLWGTEEPDTFIDITDTIERKISSLKKHVSQVSSDEGQDVGDFVKANGLRIGQRADMPYGEAFRRIQIRN
;
A
#
# COMPACT_ATOMS: atom_id res chain seq x y z
N ILE A 1 4.45 15.58 4.22
CA ILE A 1 3.81 15.39 5.54
C ILE A 1 2.30 15.39 5.31
N ARG A 2 1.59 14.33 5.73
CA ARG A 2 0.12 14.28 5.67
C ARG A 2 -0.49 15.43 6.48
N ARG A 3 -1.55 16.04 5.97
CA ARG A 3 -2.15 17.26 6.52
C ARG A 3 -3.55 17.02 7.09
N GLY A 4 -4.29 16.05 6.57
CA GLY A 4 -5.71 15.85 6.86
C GLY A 4 -6.00 15.02 8.10
N PHE A 5 -5.07 14.16 8.55
CA PHE A 5 -5.26 13.34 9.74
C PHE A 5 -3.96 12.80 10.32
N TYR A 6 -4.00 12.41 11.60
CA TYR A 6 -2.89 11.75 12.28
C TYR A 6 -2.74 10.30 11.81
N LEU A 7 -1.56 9.95 11.32
CA LEU A 7 -1.21 8.58 10.96
C LEU A 7 -0.50 7.91 12.14
N HIS A 8 -0.85 6.67 12.49
CA HIS A 8 -0.14 5.90 13.53
C HIS A 8 1.37 5.92 13.28
N ARG A 9 2.19 5.99 14.34
CA ARG A 9 3.66 6.09 14.24
C ARG A 9 4.21 4.98 13.36
N ASP A 10 3.73 3.76 13.56
CA ASP A 10 4.25 2.58 12.86
C ASP A 10 4.00 2.64 11.36
N HIS A 11 2.87 3.21 10.91
CA HIS A 11 2.63 3.41 9.47
C HIS A 11 3.62 4.43 8.88
N ARG A 12 3.95 5.51 9.61
CA ARG A 12 4.93 6.51 9.14
C ARG A 12 6.31 5.90 9.02
N ILE A 13 6.76 5.19 10.06
CA ILE A 13 8.08 4.57 10.09
C ILE A 13 8.18 3.47 9.03
N CYS A 14 7.17 2.59 8.93
CA CYS A 14 7.13 1.53 7.93
C CYS A 14 7.26 2.07 6.50
N GLY A 15 6.53 3.13 6.16
CA GLY A 15 6.63 3.78 4.85
C GLY A 15 8.03 4.33 4.56
N GLN A 16 8.66 5.01 5.53
CA GLN A 16 10.00 5.56 5.36
C GLN A 16 11.06 4.47 5.19
N VAL A 17 11.09 3.47 6.09
CA VAL A 17 12.11 2.41 6.02
C VAL A 17 11.94 1.51 4.80
N THR A 18 10.71 1.36 4.29
CA THR A 18 10.48 0.64 3.02
C THR A 18 11.10 1.40 1.85
N ILE A 19 10.95 2.73 1.78
CA ILE A 19 11.58 3.54 0.73
C ILE A 19 13.11 3.42 0.81
N ASP A 20 13.69 3.58 2.01
CA ASP A 20 15.14 3.48 2.21
C ASP A 20 15.67 2.08 1.83
N ALA A 21 14.90 1.03 2.15
CA ALA A 21 15.20 -0.35 1.77
C ALA A 21 15.22 -0.52 0.24
N THR A 22 14.31 0.12 -0.49
CA THR A 22 14.32 0.07 -1.97
C THR A 22 15.47 0.87 -2.59
N TYR A 23 15.78 2.03 -2.03
CA TYR A 23 16.85 2.92 -2.47
C TYR A 23 17.38 3.73 -1.27
N PRO A 24 18.70 3.70 -0.99
CA PRO A 24 19.75 3.05 -1.79
C PRO A 24 19.99 1.58 -1.46
N TYR A 25 19.39 1.02 -0.39
CA TYR A 25 19.90 -0.19 0.25
C TYR A 25 19.85 -1.46 -0.59
N ALA A 26 18.74 -1.77 -1.27
CA ALA A 26 18.65 -2.94 -2.14
C ALA A 26 19.53 -2.82 -3.41
N ARG A 27 19.86 -1.59 -3.83
CA ARG A 27 20.58 -1.31 -5.08
C ARG A 27 22.09 -1.28 -4.88
N ASP A 28 22.54 -0.61 -3.84
CA ASP A 28 23.95 -0.22 -3.68
C ASP A 28 24.65 -1.28 -2.81
N HIS A 29 25.39 -2.19 -3.46
CA HIS A 29 26.04 -3.37 -2.86
C HIS A 29 26.91 -3.10 -1.61
N LEU A 30 27.34 -1.87 -1.37
CA LEU A 30 28.17 -1.50 -0.22
C LEU A 30 27.37 -1.25 1.06
N HIS A 31 26.04 -1.15 1.02
CA HIS A 31 25.23 -0.95 2.24
C HIS A 31 25.11 -2.22 3.08
N TYR A 32 25.04 -3.39 2.42
CA TYR A 32 24.94 -4.71 3.04
C TYR A 32 25.83 -5.72 2.30
N PRO A 33 27.16 -5.59 2.36
CA PRO A 33 28.09 -6.46 1.64
C PRO A 33 27.97 -7.95 2.04
N GLU A 34 27.49 -8.25 3.24
CA GLU A 34 27.20 -9.60 3.73
C GLU A 34 26.13 -10.32 2.90
N HIS A 35 25.15 -9.60 2.33
CA HIS A 35 24.12 -10.20 1.48
C HIS A 35 24.73 -10.87 0.24
N ALA A 36 25.80 -10.30 -0.33
CA ALA A 36 26.50 -10.93 -1.45
C ALA A 36 27.22 -12.23 -1.03
N GLN A 37 27.69 -12.31 0.22
CA GLN A 37 28.28 -13.54 0.77
C GLN A 37 27.23 -14.63 0.97
N GLU A 38 25.98 -14.24 1.22
CA GLU A 38 24.80 -15.12 1.31
C GLU A 38 24.17 -15.46 -0.06
N GLY A 39 24.72 -14.94 -1.16
CA GLY A 39 24.22 -15.18 -2.52
C GLY A 39 23.02 -14.31 -2.91
N LEU A 40 22.72 -13.25 -2.16
CA LEU A 40 21.68 -12.28 -2.48
C LEU A 40 22.26 -11.16 -3.37
N GLU A 41 21.81 -11.11 -4.61
CA GLU A 41 22.20 -10.07 -5.56
C GLU A 41 21.48 -8.73 -5.30
N THR A 42 22.10 -7.62 -5.73
CA THR A 42 21.45 -6.30 -5.70
C THR A 42 20.20 -6.29 -6.56
N HIS A 43 19.16 -5.57 -6.11
CA HIS A 43 17.92 -5.40 -6.85
C HIS A 43 17.60 -3.92 -7.07
N LYS A 44 17.20 -3.59 -8.30
CA LYS A 44 16.73 -2.25 -8.68
C LYS A 44 15.21 -2.24 -8.75
N VAL A 45 14.57 -1.81 -7.66
CA VAL A 45 13.12 -1.57 -7.65
C VAL A 45 12.78 -0.52 -8.71
N ALA A 46 11.79 -0.81 -9.56
CA ALA A 46 11.36 0.11 -10.60
C ALA A 46 10.44 1.20 -10.03
N ASP A 47 9.41 0.77 -9.29
CA ASP A 47 8.31 1.61 -8.82
C ASP A 47 7.96 1.30 -7.36
N ILE A 48 7.61 2.34 -6.61
CA ILE A 48 6.94 2.23 -5.32
C ILE A 48 5.53 2.79 -5.46
N LEU A 49 4.54 2.03 -4.99
CA LEU A 49 3.15 2.48 -4.88
C LEU A 49 2.79 2.71 -3.41
N LEU A 50 2.66 3.98 -3.02
CA LEU A 50 2.34 4.37 -1.65
C LEU A 50 0.82 4.49 -1.46
N TRP A 51 0.23 3.57 -0.71
CA TRP A 51 -1.20 3.56 -0.43
C TRP A 51 -1.61 4.61 0.62
N GLY A 52 -2.88 5.00 0.55
CA GLY A 52 -3.51 5.90 1.53
C GLY A 52 -3.06 7.37 1.43
N THR A 53 -2.25 7.75 0.45
CA THR A 53 -1.81 9.14 0.22
C THR A 53 -2.99 10.13 0.11
N GLU A 54 -2.75 11.39 0.47
CA GLU A 54 -3.70 12.49 0.26
C GLU A 54 -3.69 12.99 -1.19
N GLU A 55 -2.58 12.75 -1.90
CA GLU A 55 -2.33 13.19 -3.28
C GLU A 55 -2.02 11.98 -4.18
N PRO A 56 -2.97 11.07 -4.44
CA PRO A 56 -2.75 9.96 -5.35
C PRO A 56 -2.66 10.43 -6.81
N ASP A 57 -1.79 9.79 -7.57
CA ASP A 57 -1.59 9.99 -9.01
C ASP A 57 -1.79 8.69 -9.81
N THR A 58 -1.96 7.55 -9.14
CA THR A 58 -2.11 6.23 -9.74
C THR A 58 -3.35 5.56 -9.17
N PHE A 59 -4.22 5.05 -10.04
CA PHE A 59 -5.48 4.41 -9.67
C PHE A 59 -5.57 3.04 -10.34
N ILE A 60 -6.06 2.04 -9.60
CA ILE A 60 -6.21 0.66 -10.06
C ILE A 60 -7.66 0.27 -9.88
N ASP A 61 -8.30 -0.19 -10.96
CA ASP A 61 -9.64 -0.77 -10.92
C ASP A 61 -9.62 -2.11 -10.19
N ILE A 62 -10.43 -2.23 -9.15
CA ILE A 62 -10.57 -3.43 -8.33
C ILE A 62 -11.97 -4.02 -8.38
N THR A 63 -12.80 -3.61 -9.35
CA THR A 63 -14.22 -4.00 -9.46
C THR A 63 -14.40 -5.52 -9.43
N ASP A 64 -13.61 -6.25 -10.21
CA ASP A 64 -13.66 -7.71 -10.27
C ASP A 64 -13.08 -8.42 -9.04
N THR A 65 -12.43 -7.67 -8.14
CA THR A 65 -11.69 -8.24 -6.99
C THR A 65 -12.14 -7.70 -5.63
N ILE A 66 -13.13 -6.79 -5.60
CA ILE A 66 -13.62 -6.16 -4.37
C ILE A 66 -14.12 -7.20 -3.35
N GLU A 67 -14.83 -8.23 -3.81
CA GLU A 67 -15.34 -9.29 -2.94
C GLU A 67 -14.20 -10.15 -2.38
N ARG A 68 -13.15 -10.38 -3.16
CA ARG A 68 -11.94 -11.10 -2.69
C ARG A 68 -11.20 -10.29 -1.63
N LYS A 69 -11.11 -8.96 -1.79
CA LYS A 69 -10.55 -8.05 -0.78
C LYS A 69 -11.33 -8.10 0.53
N ILE A 70 -12.66 -8.06 0.46
CA ILE A 70 -13.54 -8.17 1.65
C ILE A 70 -13.34 -9.53 2.34
N SER A 71 -13.35 -10.61 1.57
CA SER A 71 -13.16 -11.96 2.10
C SER A 71 -11.80 -12.10 2.81
N SER A 72 -10.73 -11.56 2.21
CA SER A 72 -9.41 -11.52 2.83
C SER A 72 -9.40 -10.73 4.14
N LEU A 73 -10.05 -9.56 4.18
CA LEU A 73 -10.09 -8.73 5.38
C LEU A 73 -10.87 -9.40 6.52
N LYS A 74 -11.98 -10.08 6.21
CA LYS A 74 -12.76 -10.87 7.19
C LYS A 74 -12.00 -12.04 7.80
N LYS A 75 -10.83 -12.44 7.25
CA LYS A 75 -9.97 -13.45 7.89
C LYS A 75 -9.19 -12.93 9.10
N HIS A 76 -9.10 -11.61 9.29
CA HIS A 76 -8.47 -11.00 10.47
C HIS A 76 -9.44 -10.98 11.66
N VAL A 77 -9.86 -12.17 12.11
CA VAL A 77 -10.98 -12.37 13.07
C VAL A 77 -10.79 -11.64 14.41
N SER A 78 -9.55 -11.43 14.86
CA SER A 78 -9.27 -10.70 16.11
C SER A 78 -9.37 -9.18 15.96
N GLN A 79 -9.39 -8.66 14.73
CA GLN A 79 -9.41 -7.23 14.42
C GLN A 79 -10.77 -6.78 13.90
N VAL A 80 -11.43 -7.66 13.16
CA VAL A 80 -12.71 -7.41 12.50
C VAL A 80 -13.71 -8.38 13.12
N SER A 81 -14.31 -8.00 14.26
CA SER A 81 -15.41 -8.76 14.83
C SER A 81 -16.70 -8.48 14.06
N SER A 82 -17.56 -9.49 13.97
CA SER A 82 -18.87 -9.43 13.31
C SER A 82 -19.96 -8.79 14.17
N ASP A 83 -19.65 -8.47 15.43
CA ASP A 83 -20.67 -8.38 16.48
C ASP A 83 -21.19 -6.95 16.73
N GLU A 84 -20.57 -5.92 16.12
CA GLU A 84 -20.89 -4.52 16.41
C GLU A 84 -21.29 -3.72 15.14
N GLY A 85 -22.41 -4.12 14.53
CA GLY A 85 -23.31 -3.21 13.80
C GLY A 85 -22.86 -2.61 12.46
N GLN A 86 -21.61 -2.76 12.02
CA GLN A 86 -21.15 -2.33 10.69
C GLN A 86 -20.34 -3.43 10.00
N ASP A 87 -20.81 -3.91 8.84
CA ASP A 87 -20.04 -4.88 8.05
C ASP A 87 -18.80 -4.18 7.47
N VAL A 88 -17.62 -4.72 7.75
CA VAL A 88 -16.36 -4.27 7.15
C VAL A 88 -16.43 -4.23 5.61
N GLY A 89 -17.26 -5.09 5.01
CA GLY A 89 -17.53 -5.12 3.58
C GLY A 89 -18.12 -3.82 3.06
N ASP A 90 -19.02 -3.19 3.82
CA ASP A 90 -19.65 -1.93 3.45
C ASP A 90 -18.63 -0.79 3.50
N PHE A 91 -17.75 -0.77 4.52
CA PHE A 91 -16.66 0.20 4.58
C PHE A 91 -15.69 0.05 3.40
N VAL A 92 -15.32 -1.19 3.06
CA VAL A 92 -14.44 -1.48 1.92
C VAL A 92 -15.07 -1.04 0.60
N LYS A 93 -16.35 -1.33 0.37
CA LYS A 93 -17.10 -0.90 -0.82
C LYS A 93 -17.24 0.61 -0.89
N ALA A 94 -17.61 1.27 0.22
CA ALA A 94 -17.76 2.71 0.27
C ALA A 94 -16.45 3.43 -0.05
N ASN A 95 -15.32 2.97 0.51
CA ASN A 95 -14.02 3.55 0.18
C ASN A 95 -13.61 3.25 -1.27
N GLY A 96 -13.83 2.03 -1.76
CA GLY A 96 -13.56 1.67 -3.15
C GLY A 96 -14.35 2.53 -4.14
N LEU A 97 -15.63 2.78 -3.86
CA LEU A 97 -16.50 3.63 -4.68
C LEU A 97 -16.01 5.08 -4.69
N ARG A 98 -15.70 5.64 -3.51
CA ARG A 98 -15.19 7.01 -3.37
C ARG A 98 -13.90 7.21 -4.17
N ILE A 99 -13.01 6.21 -4.19
CA ILE A 99 -11.80 6.27 -5.01
C ILE A 99 -12.12 6.08 -6.48
N GLY A 100 -12.98 5.11 -6.82
CA GLY A 100 -13.34 4.80 -8.19
C GLY A 100 -13.96 5.98 -8.93
N GLN A 101 -14.84 6.73 -8.25
CA GLN A 101 -15.42 7.98 -8.77
C GLN A 101 -14.37 9.02 -9.20
N ARG A 102 -13.18 9.04 -8.57
CA ARG A 102 -12.11 9.98 -8.93
C ARG A 102 -11.37 9.60 -10.21
N ALA A 103 -11.55 8.36 -10.68
CA ALA A 103 -10.79 7.77 -11.78
C ALA A 103 -11.70 7.05 -12.80
N ASP A 104 -12.98 7.40 -12.82
CA ASP A 104 -14.00 6.86 -13.73
C ASP A 104 -14.09 5.32 -13.75
N MET A 105 -14.04 4.71 -12.57
CA MET A 105 -14.15 3.26 -12.38
C MET A 105 -15.15 2.94 -11.25
N PRO A 106 -15.82 1.76 -11.25
CA PRO A 106 -16.80 1.42 -10.21
C PRO A 106 -16.19 1.31 -8.81
N TYR A 107 -15.08 0.59 -8.68
CA TYR A 107 -14.31 0.49 -7.44
C TYR A 107 -12.82 0.65 -7.73
N GLY A 108 -12.15 1.53 -6.99
CA GLY A 108 -10.73 1.80 -7.18
C GLY A 108 -9.89 1.71 -5.91
N GLU A 109 -8.61 1.47 -6.10
CA GLU A 109 -7.56 1.76 -5.13
C GLU A 109 -6.63 2.86 -5.66
N ALA A 110 -6.11 3.67 -4.75
CA ALA A 110 -5.34 4.87 -5.09
C ALA A 110 -3.98 4.87 -4.41
N PHE A 111 -2.97 5.23 -5.18
CA PHE A 111 -1.57 5.23 -4.78
C PHE A 111 -0.88 6.52 -5.23
N ARG A 112 0.19 6.89 -4.53
CA ARG A 112 1.23 7.77 -5.09
C ARG A 112 2.34 6.89 -5.65
N ARG A 113 2.67 7.05 -6.92
CA ARG A 113 3.79 6.35 -7.54
C ARG A 113 5.09 7.14 -7.38
N ILE A 114 6.16 6.45 -7.01
CA ILE A 114 7.53 6.96 -7.08
C ILE A 114 8.29 6.04 -8.03
N GLN A 115 8.81 6.61 -9.11
CA GLN A 115 9.66 5.89 -10.06
C GLN A 115 11.12 6.07 -9.64
N ILE A 116 11.81 4.97 -9.34
CA ILE A 116 13.22 4.98 -8.95
C ILE A 116 14.11 4.73 -10.18
N ARG A 117 13.62 3.92 -11.12
CA ARG A 117 14.27 3.64 -12.39
C ARG A 117 13.52 4.37 -13.51
N ASN A 118 14.06 5.50 -13.94
CA ASN A 118 13.75 6.11 -15.23
C ASN A 118 14.88 5.82 -16.22
#